data_AF-K9ECU8-F1
#
_entry.id   AF-K9ECU8-F1
#
_cell.length_a   1.000
_cell.length_b   1.000
_cell.length_c   1.000
_cell.angle_alpha   90.00
_cell.angle_beta   90.00
_cell.angle_gamma   90.00
#
_symmetry.space_group_name_H-M   'P 1'
#
loop_
_entity.id
_entity.type
_entity.pdbx_description
1 polymer ?
#
loop_
_entity_poly.entity_id
_entity_poly.type
_entity_poly.pdbx_seq_one_letter_code
_entity_poly.pdbx_strand_id
1 'polypeptide(L)' 'MMAGSRVPETAEVLKGTGVEVATALDFPTTGVMSSYGKAKEVEELVRLGATQIDIECKLVG' A
#
# COMPACT_ATOMS: atom_id res chain seq x y z
N MET A 1 0.72 -1.45 9.84
CA MET A 1 -0.05 -0.95 8.69
C MET A 1 -0.32 0.54 8.85
N MET A 2 -0.16 1.34 7.81
CA MET A 2 -0.33 2.80 7.84
C MET A 2 -0.82 3.34 6.49
N ALA A 3 -1.14 4.63 6.42
CA ALA A 3 -1.47 5.31 5.17
C ALA A 3 -0.25 5.31 4.21
N GLY A 4 -0.51 5.18 2.90
CA GLY A 4 0.55 5.12 1.87
C GLY A 4 1.52 6.30 1.91
N SER A 5 1.03 7.50 2.26
CA SER A 5 1.84 8.71 2.42
C SER A 5 2.92 8.62 3.52
N ARG A 6 2.80 7.67 4.46
CA ARG A 6 3.76 7.45 5.54
C ARG A 6 4.76 6.34 5.26
N VAL A 7 4.64 5.67 4.11
CA VAL A 7 5.53 4.57 3.73
C VAL A 7 7.02 4.99 3.73
N PRO A 8 7.44 6.12 3.13
CA PRO A 8 8.86 6.48 3.07
C PRO A 8 9.48 6.71 4.45
N GLU A 9 8.77 7.47 5.29
CA GLU A 9 9.19 7.77 6.67
C GLU A 9 9.28 6.50 7.51
N THR A 10 8.29 5.62 7.40
CA THR A 10 8.24 4.38 8.16
C THR A 10 9.31 3.39 7.71
N ALA A 11 9.52 3.27 6.39
CA ALA A 11 10.55 2.40 5.83
C ALA A 11 11.95 2.81 6.30
N GLU A 12 12.23 4.11 6.39
CA GLU A 12 13.51 4.60 6.93
C GLU A 12 13.65 4.32 8.42
N VAL A 13 12.61 4.57 9.23
CA VAL A 13 12.63 4.32 10.68
C VAL A 13 12.82 2.83 11.01
N LEU A 14 12.21 1.94 10.23
CA LEU A 14 12.24 0.49 10.47
C LEU A 14 13.40 -0.22 9.79
N LYS A 15 14.26 0.51 9.07
CA LYS A 15 15.38 -0.05 8.33
C LYS A 15 16.30 -0.87 9.23
N GLY A 16 16.54 -2.12 8.83
CA GLY A 16 17.40 -3.04 9.57
C GLY A 16 16.77 -3.72 10.79
N THR A 17 15.52 -3.40 11.13
CA THR A 17 14.80 -4.03 12.26
C THR A 17 14.20 -5.39 11.90
N GLY A 18 14.02 -5.68 10.60
CA GLY A 18 13.31 -6.86 10.11
C GLY A 18 11.78 -6.74 10.15
N VAL A 19 11.24 -5.60 10.62
CA VAL A 19 9.80 -5.33 10.63
C VAL A 19 9.32 -4.97 9.22
N GLU A 20 8.24 -5.60 8.78
CA GLU A 20 7.61 -5.35 7.48
C GLU A 20 6.79 -4.04 7.47
N VAL A 21 6.73 -3.40 6.30
CA VAL A 21 6.08 -2.11 6.05
C VAL A 21 4.81 -2.35 5.26
N ALA A 22 3.66 -2.34 5.93
CA ALA A 22 2.35 -2.62 5.34
C ALA A 22 1.49 -1.36 5.11
N THR A 23 0.75 -1.29 4.00
CA THR A 23 -0.20 -0.19 3.73
C THR A 23 -1.46 -0.65 2.99
N ALA A 24 -2.53 0.14 3.07
CA ALA A 24 -3.82 -0.15 2.44
C ALA A 24 -3.95 0.56 1.11
N LEU A 25 -4.59 -0.08 0.14
CA LEU A 25 -4.94 0.50 -1.15
C LEU A 25 -6.45 0.45 -1.38
N ASP A 26 -7.02 1.55 -1.91
CA ASP A 26 -8.46 1.69 -2.17
C ASP A 26 -9.29 1.54 -0.89
N PHE A 27 -8.79 2.13 0.20
CA PHE A 27 -9.34 2.10 1.55
C PHE A 27 -9.43 3.53 2.12
N PRO A 28 -10.46 3.87 2.95
CA PRO A 28 -11.55 3.03 3.42
C PRO A 28 -12.68 2.83 2.41
N THR A 29 -12.68 3.58 1.30
CA THR A 29 -13.73 3.49 0.28
C THR A 29 -13.33 2.52 -0.82
N THR A 30 -13.93 1.33 -0.83
CA THR A 30 -13.62 0.27 -1.77
C THR A 30 -14.27 0.47 -3.15
N GLY A 31 -13.52 0.15 -4.20
CA GLY A 31 -13.94 0.12 -5.59
C GLY A 31 -14.01 1.49 -6.25
N VAL A 32 -13.22 2.47 -5.80
CA VAL A 32 -13.14 3.80 -6.43
C VAL A 32 -11.93 3.92 -7.37
N MET A 33 -10.96 3.02 -7.25
CA MET A 33 -9.84 2.90 -8.19
C MET A 33 -10.08 1.80 -9.24
N SER A 34 -9.71 2.08 -10.49
CA SER A 34 -9.63 1.05 -11.54
C SER A 34 -8.49 0.04 -11.26
N SER A 35 -8.54 -1.15 -11.85
CA SER A 35 -7.47 -2.14 -11.70
C SER A 35 -6.10 -1.62 -12.15
N TYR A 36 -6.07 -0.81 -13.22
CA TYR A 36 -4.84 -0.15 -13.69
C TYR A 36 -4.35 0.89 -12.68
N GLY A 37 -5.25 1.72 -12.13
CA GLY A 37 -4.90 2.69 -11.09
C GLY A 37 -4.33 2.03 -9.84
N LYS A 38 -4.93 0.90 -9.41
CA LYS A 38 -4.42 0.10 -8.31
C LYS A 38 -3.00 -0.38 -8.58
N ALA A 39 -2.76 -0.97 -9.76
CA ALA A 39 -1.42 -1.46 -10.11
C ALA A 39 -0.37 -0.35 -10.11
N LYS A 40 -0.72 0.85 -10.59
CA LYS A 40 0.19 2.02 -10.56
C LYS A 40 0.50 2.51 -9.16
N GLU A 41 -0.49 2.54 -8.29
CA GLU A 41 -0.26 2.92 -6.89
C GLU A 41 0.56 1.86 -6.15
N VAL A 42 0.34 0.56 -6.42
CA VAL A 42 1.19 -0.52 -5.89
C VAL A 42 2.65 -0.34 -6.32
N GLU A 43 2.89 -0.09 -7.61
CA GLU A 43 4.23 0.15 -8.15
C GLU A 43 4.94 1.28 -7.39
N GLU A 44 4.23 2.37 -7.12
CA GLU A 44 4.76 3.50 -6.36
C GLU A 44 4.99 3.17 -4.89
N LEU A 45 4.04 2.53 -4.20
CA LEU A 45 4.18 2.16 -2.79
C LEU A 45 5.34 1.20 -2.55
N VAL A 46 5.56 0.25 -3.46
CA VAL A 46 6.74 -0.63 -3.44
C VAL A 46 8.01 0.18 -3.64
N ARG A 47 8.04 1.12 -4.59
CA ARG A 47 9.19 2.02 -4.80
C ARG A 47 9.51 2.86 -3.55
N LEU A 48 8.48 3.24 -2.80
CA LEU A 48 8.60 4.02 -1.56
C LEU A 48 9.01 3.17 -0.33
N GLY A 49 8.99 1.85 -0.43
CA GLY A 49 9.49 0.93 0.61
C GLY A 49 8.43 0.08 1.31
N ALA A 50 7.19 0.03 0.81
CA ALA A 50 6.21 -0.94 1.30
C ALA A 50 6.63 -2.36 0.92
N THR A 51 6.53 -3.28 1.87
CA THR A 51 6.81 -4.72 1.67
C THR A 51 5.53 -5.56 1.67
N GLN A 52 4.41 -4.99 2.13
CA GLN A 52 3.08 -5.61 2.10
C GLN A 52 2.03 -4.57 1.67
N ILE A 53 1.09 -5.00 0.82
CA ILE A 53 -0.03 -4.17 0.37
C ILE A 53 -1.33 -4.93 0.59
N ASP A 54 -2.24 -4.35 1.37
CA ASP A 54 -3.60 -4.86 1.51
C ASP A 54 -4.49 -4.11 0.53
N ILE A 55 -4.95 -4.82 -0.50
CA ILE A 55 -5.74 -4.25 -1.58
C ILE A 55 -7.20 -4.62 -1.39
N GLU A 56 -8.04 -3.60 -1.23
CA GLU A 56 -9.48 -3.80 -1.26
C GLU A 56 -9.96 -4.07 -2.69
N CYS A 57 -10.79 -5.08 -2.87
CA CYS A 57 -11.35 -5.47 -4.16
C CYS A 57 -12.87 -5.58 -4.05
N LYS A 58 -13.61 -5.01 -5.02
CA LYS A 58 -15.02 -5.36 -5.18
C LYS A 58 -15.10 -6.77 -5.77
N LEU A 59 -15.57 -7.72 -4.97
CA LEU A 59 -16.08 -8.98 -5.50
C LEU A 59 -17.31 -8.65 -6.35
N VAL A 60 -17.22 -8.92 -7.65
CA VAL A 60 -18.39 -8.92 -8.52
C VAL A 60 -19.13 -10.22 -8.24
N GLY A 61 -20.32 -10.10 -7.63
CA GLY A 61 -21.24 -11.23 -7.42
C GLY A 61 -22.04 -11.55 -8.67
#